data_AF-A0A0F9FZP5-F1
#
_entry.id   AF-A0A0F9FZP5-F1
#
_cell.length_a   1.000
_cell.length_b   1.000
_cell.length_c   1.000
_cell.angle_alpha   90.00
_cell.angle_beta   90.00
_cell.angle_gamma   90.00
#
_symmetry.space_group_name_H-M   'P 1'
#
loop_
_entity.id
_entity.type
_entity.pdbx_description
1 polymer ?
#
loop_
_entity_poly.entity_id
_entity_poly.type
_entity_poly.pdbx_seq_one_letter_code
_entity_poly.pdbx_strand_id
1 'polypeptide(L)'
;MLEQMNSSLFDWLAWRNGTILELLNISQRKYSIVANKHTLRKHAIGWATAESVPCRPKKGYMAVMFCVGERQFWTHLTNEEFNTVFD
;
A
#
# COMPACT_ATOMS: atom_id res chain seq x y z
N MET A 1 7.35 0.46 13.11
CA MET A 1 6.61 -0.69 12.57
C MET A 1 5.28 -0.17 12.06
N LEU A 2 4.88 -0.50 10.83
CA LEU A 2 3.64 -0.02 10.24
C LEU A 2 2.43 -0.73 10.90
N GLU A 3 1.39 0.03 11.26
CA GLU A 3 0.24 -0.50 11.98
C GLU A 3 -0.68 -1.36 11.09
N GLN A 4 -1.16 -2.49 11.62
CA GLN A 4 -2.19 -3.29 10.95
C GLN A 4 -3.56 -2.66 11.19
N MET A 5 -4.31 -2.44 10.12
CA MET A 5 -5.62 -1.76 10.13
C MET A 5 -6.77 -2.75 9.85
N ASN A 6 -7.99 -2.32 10.19
CA ASN A 6 -9.20 -3.05 9.81
C ASN A 6 -9.30 -3.14 8.28
N SER A 7 -9.49 -4.36 7.75
CA SER A 7 -9.55 -4.60 6.31
C SER A 7 -10.74 -3.92 5.63
N SER A 8 -11.79 -3.56 6.37
CA SER A 8 -12.94 -2.81 5.85
C SER A 8 -12.59 -1.40 5.35
N LEU A 9 -11.47 -0.83 5.81
CA LEU A 9 -10.97 0.47 5.36
C LEU A 9 -10.35 0.42 3.95
N PHE A 10 -10.06 -0.79 3.45
CA PHE A 10 -9.48 -1.02 2.12
C PHE A 10 -10.60 -1.26 1.10
N ASP A 11 -11.34 -0.20 0.81
CA ASP A 11 -12.53 -0.24 -0.05
C ASP A 11 -12.26 0.23 -1.50
N TRP A 12 -13.30 0.18 -2.34
CA TRP A 12 -13.25 0.64 -3.73
C TRP A 12 -13.09 2.15 -3.89
N LEU A 13 -13.44 2.94 -2.87
CA LEU A 13 -13.28 4.39 -2.91
C LEU A 13 -11.80 4.72 -2.77
N ALA A 14 -11.16 4.23 -1.71
CA ALA A 14 -9.74 4.40 -1.46
C ALA A 14 -8.89 3.74 -2.56
N TRP A 15 -9.27 2.56 -3.09
CA TRP A 15 -8.54 1.91 -4.19
C TRP A 15 -8.44 2.78 -5.45
N ARG A 16 -9.50 3.55 -5.74
CA ARG A 16 -9.58 4.41 -6.94
C ARG A 16 -9.13 5.85 -6.67
N ASN A 17 -8.80 6.19 -5.43
CA ASN A 17 -8.46 7.56 -5.03
C ASN A 17 -7.01 7.95 -5.35
N GLY A 18 -6.30 7.08 -6.05
CA GLY A 18 -4.98 7.34 -6.63
C GLY A 18 -4.12 6.10 -6.68
N THR A 19 -2.91 6.28 -7.19
CA THR A 19 -1.88 5.26 -7.26
C THR A 19 -0.56 5.78 -6.71
N ILE A 20 0.36 4.86 -6.38
CA ILE A 20 1.73 5.23 -6.01
C ILE A 20 2.39 6.05 -7.14
N LEU A 21 2.14 5.68 -8.40
CA LEU A 21 2.71 6.42 -9.52
C LEU A 21 2.18 7.86 -9.59
N GLU A 22 0.87 8.05 -9.50
CA GLU A 22 0.27 9.39 -9.60
C GLU A 22 0.63 10.29 -8.41
N LEU A 23 0.60 9.76 -7.19
CA LEU A 23 0.68 10.57 -5.98
C LEU A 23 2.08 10.62 -5.36
N LEU A 24 2.94 9.66 -5.67
CA LEU A 24 4.31 9.59 -5.15
C LEU A 24 5.37 9.56 -6.25
N ASN A 25 4.97 9.51 -7.54
CA ASN A 25 5.87 9.40 -8.70
C ASN A 25 6.81 8.18 -8.63
N ILE A 26 6.34 7.07 -8.06
CA ILE A 26 7.10 5.81 -7.98
C ILE A 26 6.42 4.76 -8.85
N SER A 27 7.16 4.19 -9.80
CA SER A 27 6.65 3.09 -10.63
C SER A 27 6.38 1.85 -9.77
N GLN A 28 5.33 1.08 -10.11
CA GLN A 28 4.96 -0.15 -9.39
C GLN A 28 5.84 -1.36 -9.75
N ARG A 29 7.07 -1.14 -10.21
CA ARG A 29 8.05 -2.21 -10.45
C ARG A 29 8.81 -2.49 -9.16
N LYS A 30 9.08 -3.76 -8.86
CA LYS A 30 9.79 -4.21 -7.64
C LYS A 30 11.03 -3.37 -7.30
N TYR A 31 11.91 -3.13 -8.27
CA TYR A 31 13.10 -2.30 -8.06
C TYR A 31 12.76 -0.87 -7.61
N SER A 32 11.78 -0.22 -8.25
CA SER A 32 11.35 1.13 -7.89
C SER A 32 10.73 1.20 -6.51
N ILE A 33 9.92 0.19 -6.12
CA ILE A 33 9.34 0.09 -4.78
C ILE A 33 10.43 0.03 -3.72
N VAL A 34 11.40 -0.89 -3.88
CA VAL A 34 12.50 -1.07 -2.92
C VAL A 34 13.41 0.16 -2.85
N ALA A 35 13.77 0.74 -4.00
CA ALA A 35 14.63 1.93 -4.07
C ALA A 35 14.00 3.15 -3.37
N ASN A 36 12.66 3.22 -3.32
CA ASN A 36 11.93 4.34 -2.73
C ASN A 36 11.31 4.01 -1.36
N LYS A 37 11.84 3.00 -0.65
CA LYS A 37 11.31 2.57 0.67
C LYS A 37 11.12 3.70 1.67
N HIS A 38 12.00 4.71 1.69
CA HIS A 38 11.90 5.85 2.61
C HIS A 38 10.65 6.70 2.33
N THR A 39 10.36 6.98 1.05
CA THR A 39 9.16 7.71 0.64
C THR A 39 7.91 6.91 0.93
N LEU A 40 7.91 5.60 0.63
CA LEU A 40 6.77 4.73 0.94
C LEU A 40 6.50 4.67 2.44
N ARG A 41 7.53 4.51 3.28
CA ARG A 41 7.43 4.55 4.75
C ARG A 41 6.86 5.87 5.27
N LYS A 42 7.27 7.01 4.69
CA LYS A 42 6.80 8.34 5.11
C LYS A 42 5.30 8.52 4.90
N HIS A 43 4.74 7.91 3.85
CA HIS A 43 3.35 8.10 3.45
C HIS A 43 2.42 6.93 3.81
N ALA A 44 2.96 5.76 4.14
CA ALA A 44 2.16 4.62 4.56
C ALA A 44 1.55 4.88 5.95
N ILE A 45 0.24 4.65 6.07
CA ILE A 45 -0.51 4.85 7.31
C ILE A 45 -1.02 3.54 7.94
N GLY A 46 -1.01 2.44 7.17
CA GLY A 46 -1.25 1.12 7.72
C GLY A 46 -1.43 0.05 6.65
N TRP A 47 -1.70 -1.18 7.08
CA TRP A 47 -1.78 -2.33 6.19
C TRP A 47 -2.80 -3.38 6.63
N ALA A 48 -3.22 -4.23 5.70
CA ALA A 48 -4.01 -5.43 5.97
C ALA A 48 -3.51 -6.59 5.10
N THR A 49 -3.78 -7.84 5.49
CA THR A 49 -3.54 -8.99 4.61
C THR A 49 -4.47 -8.87 3.41
N ALA A 50 -3.93 -8.92 2.18
CA ALA A 50 -4.73 -8.66 0.99
C ALA A 50 -5.79 -9.73 0.72
N GLU A 51 -5.71 -10.92 1.33
CA GLU A 51 -6.80 -11.91 1.25
C GLU A 51 -8.03 -11.50 2.06
N SER A 52 -7.86 -10.64 3.07
CA SER A 52 -8.93 -10.24 3.99
C SER A 52 -9.68 -8.96 3.58
N VAL A 53 -9.19 -8.25 2.55
CA VAL A 53 -9.82 -7.01 2.11
C VAL A 53 -11.07 -7.30 1.28
N PRO A 54 -12.18 -6.57 1.50
CA PRO A 54 -13.44 -6.80 0.80
C PRO A 54 -13.35 -6.42 -0.69
N CYS A 55 -12.49 -5.46 -1.03
CA CYS A 55 -12.24 -5.03 -2.39
C CYS A 55 -10.94 -5.66 -2.90
N ARG A 56 -10.96 -6.28 -4.09
CA ARG A 56 -9.78 -6.83 -4.78
C ARG A 56 -8.92 -7.77 -3.90
N PRO A 57 -9.48 -8.83 -3.28
CA PRO A 57 -8.69 -9.74 -2.47
C PRO A 57 -7.60 -10.43 -3.29
N LYS A 58 -6.40 -10.59 -2.71
CA LYS A 58 -5.25 -11.18 -3.42
C LYS A 58 -4.32 -11.97 -2.50
N LYS A 59 -4.11 -13.25 -2.84
CA LYS A 59 -3.24 -14.17 -2.11
C LYS A 59 -1.75 -13.89 -2.33
N GLY A 60 -0.97 -13.89 -1.24
CA GLY A 60 0.48 -13.63 -1.25
C GLY A 60 0.88 -12.16 -1.34
N TYR A 61 -0.05 -11.26 -1.01
CA TYR A 61 0.14 -9.81 -1.03
C TYR A 61 -0.34 -9.18 0.28
N MET A 62 0.16 -7.98 0.52
CA MET A 62 -0.26 -7.06 1.56
C MET A 62 -0.97 -5.87 0.90
N ALA A 63 -2.12 -5.47 1.44
CA ALA A 63 -2.76 -4.22 1.06
C ALA A 63 -2.19 -3.11 1.95
N VAL A 64 -1.59 -2.08 1.34
CA VAL A 64 -0.93 -0.99 2.07
C VAL A 64 -1.64 0.31 1.75
N MET A 65 -2.08 1.00 2.80
CA MET A 65 -2.75 2.30 2.74
C MET A 65 -1.72 3.43 2.86
N PHE A 66 -1.85 4.43 1.99
CA PHE A 66 -1.02 5.61 1.93
C PHE A 66 -1.87 6.86 2.11
N CYS A 67 -1.27 7.90 2.70
CA CYS A 67 -1.85 9.24 2.83
C CYS A 67 -0.90 10.29 2.23
N VAL A 68 -1.40 11.02 1.23
CA VAL A 68 -0.68 12.11 0.55
C VAL A 68 -1.58 13.34 0.53
N GLY A 69 -1.23 14.34 1.33
CA GLY A 69 -2.12 15.47 1.59
C GLY A 69 -3.42 14.98 2.24
N GLU A 70 -4.56 15.32 1.65
CA GLU A 70 -5.89 14.89 2.11
C GLU A 70 -6.36 13.58 1.46
N ARG A 71 -5.54 12.96 0.60
CA ARG A 71 -5.93 11.75 -0.15
C ARG A 71 -5.40 10.49 0.50
N GLN A 72 -6.30 9.56 0.76
CA GLN A 72 -5.97 8.19 1.13
C GLN A 72 -6.24 7.25 -0.03
N PHE A 73 -5.26 6.40 -0.32
CA PHE A 73 -5.37 5.36 -1.33
C PHE A 73 -4.56 4.14 -0.92
N TRP A 74 -4.88 2.97 -1.46
CA TRP A 74 -4.13 1.76 -1.14
C TRP A 74 -3.74 0.98 -2.39
N THR A 75 -2.66 0.22 -2.29
CA THR A 75 -2.23 -0.71 -3.34
C THR A 75 -1.80 -2.04 -2.74
N HIS A 76 -1.68 -3.05 -3.60
CA HIS A 76 -1.01 -4.30 -3.28
C HIS A 76 0.49 -4.15 -3.35
N LEU A 77 1.19 -4.69 -2.35
CA LEU A 77 2.60 -5.06 -2.42
C LEU A 77 2.70 -6.58 -2.24
N THR A 78 3.63 -7.24 -2.92
CA THR A 78 3.96 -8.63 -2.59
C THR A 78 4.46 -8.72 -1.15
N ASN A 79 4.36 -9.91 -0.54
CA ASN A 79 4.94 -10.12 0.80
C ASN A 79 6.44 -9.74 0.85
N GLU A 80 7.18 -10.02 -0.21
CA GLU A 80 8.61 -9.68 -0.30
C GLU A 80 8.84 -8.15 -0.36
N GLU A 81 8.08 -7.43 -1.20
CA GLU A 81 8.15 -5.97 -1.27
C GLU A 81 7.74 -5.33 0.06
N PHE A 82 6.66 -5.83 0.68
CA PHE A 82 6.19 -5.34 1.97
C PHE A 82 7.28 -5.49 3.03
N ASN A 83 7.82 -6.70 3.21
CA ASN A 83 8.87 -6.97 4.19
C ASN A 83 10.11 -6.11 3.92
N THR A 84 10.56 -6.03 2.66
CA THR A 84 11.73 -5.20 2.29
C THR A 84 11.51 -3.71 2.58
N VAL A 85 10.26 -3.23 2.44
CA VAL A 85 9.92 -1.83 2.66
C VAL A 85 9.52 -1.55 4.11
N PHE A 86 9.06 -2.48 4.94
CA PHE A 86 8.47 -2.16 6.25
C PHE A 86 9.05 -2.92 7.45
N ASP A 87 9.84 -3.96 7.23
CA ASP A 87 10.71 -4.57 8.24
C ASP A 87 12.02 -3.76 8.41
#